data_AF-A0A0F9ETE5-F1
#
_entry.id   AF-A0A0F9ETE5-F1
#
_cell.length_a   1.000
_cell.length_b   1.000
_cell.length_c   1.000
_cell.angle_alpha   90.00
_cell.angle_beta   90.00
_cell.angle_gamma   90.00
#
_symmetry.space_group_name_H-M   'P 1'
#
loop_
_entity.id
_entity.type
_entity.pdbx_description
1 polymer ?
#
loop_
_entity_poly.entity_id
_entity_poly.type
_entity_poly.pdbx_seq_one_letter_code
_entity_poly.pdbx_strand_id
1 'polypeptide(L)'
;DNVIYSDATATQANAARSDLLAADILEARDVEQAVARLKNANAPPMDGTHYVGLIHPFVAKDFKGATGSGTWRAPKEYVDTANLYSGEMGMWAGVRWVETSNAPKWTDGGSGGIDAYGTIIIGKQAWAKAIGVPYEIRIGEVTDVLRRFRPIAWYGLIGYGFLRQNSAWRIESASSMGLNL
;
A
#
# COMPACT_ATOMS: atom_id res chain seq x y z
N ASP A 1 15.95 -5.60 -2.37
CA ASP A 1 14.70 -4.84 -2.15
C ASP A 1 14.37 -4.72 -0.68
N ASN A 2 13.76 -3.61 -0.29
CA ASN A 2 13.31 -3.36 1.08
C ASN A 2 11.96 -4.02 1.31
N VAL A 3 11.99 -5.29 1.72
CA VAL A 3 10.81 -6.13 1.94
C VAL A 3 10.82 -6.71 3.35
N ILE A 4 9.64 -6.80 3.94
CA ILE A 4 9.32 -7.55 5.16
C ILE A 4 8.30 -8.60 4.75
N TYR A 5 8.52 -9.85 5.13
CA TYR A 5 7.53 -10.90 4.99
C TYR A 5 6.87 -11.06 6.35
N SER A 6 5.54 -10.94 6.41
CA SER A 6 4.83 -11.27 7.66
C SER A 6 5.03 -12.75 7.96
N ASP A 7 4.96 -13.05 9.23
CA ASP A 7 5.06 -14.38 9.83
C ASP A 7 3.98 -14.39 10.91
N ALA A 8 3.34 -15.52 11.20
CA ALA A 8 2.43 -15.66 12.35
C ALA A 8 3.19 -15.69 13.68
N THR A 9 4.48 -16.01 13.66
CA THR A 9 5.39 -16.01 14.81
C THR A 9 6.26 -14.75 14.90
N ALA A 10 6.61 -14.35 16.12
CA ALA A 10 7.35 -13.11 16.39
C ALA A 10 8.79 -13.07 15.82
N THR A 11 9.28 -14.19 15.30
CA THR A 11 10.69 -14.35 14.92
C THR A 11 10.99 -14.00 13.46
N GLN A 12 9.98 -13.68 12.63
CA GLN A 12 10.16 -13.41 11.20
C GLN A 12 11.04 -14.46 10.51
N ALA A 13 10.59 -15.71 10.58
CA ALA A 13 11.26 -16.84 9.96
C ALA A 13 11.19 -16.77 8.42
N ASN A 14 10.18 -16.10 7.87
CA ASN A 14 9.96 -15.99 6.43
C ASN A 14 11.02 -15.12 5.76
N ALA A 15 11.76 -15.70 4.81
CA ALA A 15 12.85 -15.03 4.09
C ALA A 15 12.49 -14.72 2.62
N ALA A 16 11.44 -15.37 2.11
CA ALA A 16 10.92 -15.18 0.77
C ALA A 16 9.39 -15.22 0.74
N ARG A 17 8.82 -14.67 -0.34
CA ARG A 17 7.36 -14.71 -0.57
C ARG A 17 6.82 -16.15 -0.58
N SER A 18 7.59 -17.10 -1.11
CA SER A 18 7.23 -18.51 -1.14
C SER A 18 7.04 -19.14 0.24
N ASP A 19 7.56 -18.49 1.29
CA ASP A 19 7.47 -19.00 2.66
C ASP A 19 6.15 -18.58 3.32
N LEU A 20 5.43 -17.60 2.74
CA LEU A 20 4.17 -17.10 3.28
C LEU A 20 3.11 -18.20 3.33
N LEU A 21 2.62 -18.47 4.54
CA LEU A 21 1.51 -19.35 4.86
C LEU A 21 0.21 -18.56 5.02
N ALA A 22 -0.92 -19.26 5.05
CA ALA A 22 -2.24 -18.63 5.18
C ALA A 22 -2.42 -17.87 6.51
N ALA A 23 -1.68 -18.30 7.54
CA ALA A 23 -1.69 -17.69 8.86
C ALA A 23 -0.84 -16.42 8.93
N ASP A 24 0.02 -16.15 7.94
CA ASP A 24 0.94 -15.01 7.93
C ASP A 24 0.21 -13.74 7.48
N ILE A 25 -0.79 -13.34 8.27
CA ILE A 25 -1.56 -12.11 8.08
C ILE A 25 -0.76 -10.90 8.55
N LEU A 26 -1.11 -9.71 8.04
CA LEU A 26 -0.47 -8.47 8.46
C LEU A 26 -0.74 -8.20 9.95
N GLU A 27 0.32 -8.07 10.73
CA GLU A 27 0.24 -7.73 12.15
C GLU A 27 0.75 -6.31 12.44
N ALA A 28 0.35 -5.78 13.61
CA ALA A 28 0.82 -4.50 14.13
C ALA A 28 2.35 -4.39 14.18
N ARG A 29 3.03 -5.50 14.54
CA ARG A 29 4.49 -5.58 14.62
C ARG A 29 5.19 -5.33 13.29
N ASP A 30 4.62 -5.77 12.18
CA ASP A 30 5.25 -5.67 10.86
C ASP A 30 5.26 -4.21 10.41
N VAL A 31 4.17 -3.50 10.70
CA VAL A 31 4.04 -2.06 10.46
C VAL A 31 4.99 -1.27 11.35
N GLU A 32 5.05 -1.56 12.65
CA GLU A 32 5.98 -0.89 13.57
C GLU A 32 7.43 -1.11 13.17
N GLN A 33 7.78 -2.32 12.74
CA GLN A 33 9.12 -2.61 12.23
C GLN A 33 9.43 -1.84 10.95
N ALA A 34 8.49 -1.78 9.99
CA ALA A 34 8.66 -0.99 8.77
C ALA A 34 8.87 0.50 9.10
N VAL A 35 8.09 1.06 10.03
CA VAL A 35 8.25 2.44 10.51
C VAL A 35 9.59 2.64 11.22
N ALA A 36 10.04 1.68 12.04
CA ALA A 36 11.35 1.74 12.69
C ALA A 36 12.50 1.71 11.67
N ARG A 37 12.41 0.87 10.63
CA ARG A 37 13.39 0.82 9.52
C ARG A 37 13.40 2.13 8.72
N LEU A 38 12.24 2.74 8.45
CA LEU A 38 12.15 4.06 7.82
C LEU A 38 12.82 5.15 8.65
N LYS A 39 12.56 5.17 9.97
CA LYS A 39 13.20 6.10 10.90
C LYS A 39 14.71 5.90 10.96
N ASN A 40 15.18 4.66 11.04
CA ASN A 40 16.61 4.34 11.03
C ASN A 40 17.30 4.78 9.72
N ALA A 41 16.59 4.65 8.59
CA ALA A 41 17.06 5.13 7.30
C ALA A 41 16.99 6.66 7.13
N ASN A 42 16.56 7.41 8.15
CA ASN A 42 16.31 8.86 8.07
C ASN A 42 15.40 9.22 6.88
N ALA A 43 14.34 8.43 6.68
CA ALA A 43 13.30 8.75 5.72
C ALA A 43 12.40 9.85 6.31
N PRO A 44 12.29 11.03 5.65
CA PRO A 44 11.43 12.09 6.16
C PRO A 44 9.95 11.66 6.08
N PRO A 45 9.13 11.86 7.13
CA PRO A 45 7.69 11.64 7.05
C PRO A 45 7.03 12.64 6.08
N MET A 46 5.87 12.27 5.56
CA MET A 46 4.99 13.17 4.80
C MET A 46 4.47 14.28 5.72
N ASP A 47 4.55 15.51 5.25
CA ASP A 47 4.15 16.73 5.98
C ASP A 47 4.73 16.83 7.41
N GLY A 48 5.88 16.19 7.66
CA GLY A 48 6.58 16.23 8.94
C GLY A 48 5.97 15.37 10.05
N THR A 49 4.82 14.71 9.83
CA THR A 49 4.04 14.08 10.91
C THR A 49 3.75 12.61 10.72
N HIS A 50 3.56 12.14 9.49
CA HIS A 50 3.09 10.78 9.22
C HIS A 50 3.71 10.18 7.96
N TYR A 51 3.84 8.86 7.91
CA TYR A 51 4.11 8.13 6.67
C TYR A 51 2.78 7.82 5.96
N VAL A 52 2.83 7.48 4.68
CA VAL A 52 1.64 7.05 3.92
C VAL A 52 1.73 5.55 3.67
N GLY A 53 0.65 4.85 3.99
CA GLY A 53 0.51 3.41 3.79
C GLY A 53 -0.55 3.10 2.75
N LEU A 54 -0.20 2.30 1.74
CA LEU A 54 -1.12 1.74 0.74
C LEU A 54 -1.39 0.28 1.10
N ILE A 55 -2.66 -0.07 1.26
CA ILE A 55 -3.08 -1.39 1.73
C ILE A 55 -4.28 -1.91 0.95
N HIS A 56 -4.29 -3.21 0.66
CA HIS A 56 -5.40 -3.88 -0.01
C HIS A 56 -6.61 -4.02 0.94
N PRO A 57 -7.86 -3.85 0.47
CA PRO A 57 -9.06 -3.94 1.33
C PRO A 57 -9.19 -5.26 2.13
N PHE A 58 -8.74 -6.38 1.57
CA PHE A 58 -8.78 -7.67 2.28
C PHE A 58 -7.79 -7.73 3.46
N VAL A 59 -6.56 -7.26 3.25
CA VAL A 59 -5.56 -7.14 4.31
C VAL A 59 -5.99 -6.09 5.34
N ALA A 60 -6.61 -5.00 4.90
CA ALA A 60 -7.17 -3.97 5.78
C ALA A 60 -8.26 -4.52 6.70
N LYS A 61 -9.14 -5.40 6.20
CA LYS A 61 -10.14 -6.08 7.03
C LYS A 61 -9.47 -6.94 8.09
N ASP A 62 -8.48 -7.75 7.72
CA ASP A 62 -7.76 -8.64 8.65
C ASP A 62 -7.00 -7.83 9.70
N PHE A 63 -6.30 -6.78 9.28
CA PHE A 63 -5.60 -5.86 10.17
C PHE A 63 -6.53 -5.16 11.15
N LYS A 64 -7.72 -4.75 10.70
CA LYS A 64 -8.76 -4.20 11.57
C LYS A 64 -9.34 -5.26 12.50
N GLY A 65 -9.39 -6.53 12.09
CA GLY A 65 -9.96 -7.64 12.86
C GLY A 65 -8.98 -8.33 13.82
N ALA A 66 -7.69 -7.97 13.80
CA ALA A 66 -6.66 -8.60 14.62
C ALA A 66 -6.98 -8.49 16.13
N THR A 67 -6.82 -9.60 16.85
CA THR A 67 -7.04 -9.74 18.29
C THR A 67 -5.69 -9.92 19.01
N GLY A 68 -5.49 -9.30 20.18
CA GLY A 68 -4.22 -9.35 20.93
C GLY A 68 -3.83 -8.04 21.62
N SER A 69 -2.60 -7.97 22.14
CA SER A 69 -2.01 -6.74 22.70
C SER A 69 -1.45 -5.86 21.58
N GLY A 70 -1.75 -4.57 21.56
CA GLY A 70 -1.27 -3.62 20.52
C GLY A 70 -2.10 -3.58 19.24
N THR A 71 -3.38 -3.98 19.30
CA THR A 71 -4.27 -4.00 18.12
C THR A 71 -4.64 -2.59 17.65
N TRP A 72 -4.94 -2.47 16.34
CA TRP A 72 -5.43 -1.23 15.74
C TRP A 72 -6.69 -0.67 16.43
N ARG A 73 -7.55 -1.54 16.98
CA ARG A 73 -8.82 -1.16 17.61
C ARG A 73 -8.70 -0.65 19.04
N ALA A 74 -7.76 -1.18 19.83
CA ALA A 74 -7.71 -0.96 21.27
C ALA A 74 -7.73 0.52 21.71
N PRO A 75 -7.02 1.47 21.08
CA PRO A 75 -7.08 2.87 21.49
C PRO A 75 -8.34 3.60 21.01
N LYS A 76 -8.92 3.18 19.87
CA LYS A 76 -10.07 3.86 19.23
C LYS A 76 -11.40 3.52 19.89
N GLU A 77 -11.53 2.31 20.44
CA GLU A 77 -12.72 1.86 21.16
C GLU A 77 -13.05 2.74 22.38
N TYR A 78 -12.02 3.29 23.05
CA TYR A 78 -12.20 4.08 24.27
C TYR A 78 -12.32 5.59 24.08
N VAL A 79 -11.92 6.14 22.92
CA VAL A 79 -11.77 7.61 22.76
C VAL A 79 -12.57 8.18 21.58
N ASP A 80 -12.62 7.48 20.44
CA ASP A 80 -13.26 7.99 19.22
C ASP A 80 -13.89 6.86 18.42
N THR A 81 -15.11 6.50 18.82
CA THR A 81 -15.87 5.41 18.22
C THR A 81 -16.49 5.78 16.87
N ALA A 82 -16.64 7.08 16.56
CA ALA A 82 -17.27 7.54 15.31
C ALA A 82 -16.48 7.11 14.06
N ASN A 83 -15.15 7.23 14.11
CA ASN A 83 -14.26 6.80 13.04
C ASN A 83 -14.19 5.28 12.90
N LEU A 84 -14.42 4.54 14.01
CA LEU A 84 -14.54 3.08 13.98
C LEU A 84 -15.84 2.63 13.29
N TYR A 85 -16.95 3.35 13.51
CA TYR A 85 -18.25 3.08 12.88
C TYR A 85 -18.28 3.45 11.38
N SER A 86 -17.55 4.49 10.95
CA SER A 86 -17.38 4.86 9.53
C SER A 86 -16.48 3.90 8.74
N GLY A 87 -15.84 2.94 9.42
CA GLY A 87 -14.96 1.96 8.78
C GLY A 87 -13.62 2.51 8.28
N GLU A 88 -13.31 3.77 8.61
CA GLU A 88 -12.08 4.44 8.21
C GLU A 88 -10.87 3.91 9.00
N MET A 89 -9.80 3.52 8.29
CA MET A 89 -8.59 3.04 8.96
C MET A 89 -7.81 4.17 9.67
N GLY A 90 -7.92 5.40 9.14
CA GLY A 90 -7.34 6.61 9.73
C GLY A 90 -5.81 6.55 9.88
N MET A 91 -5.28 7.25 10.89
CA MET A 91 -3.86 7.21 11.25
C MET A 91 -3.63 6.17 12.36
N TRP A 92 -2.60 5.33 12.20
CA TRP A 92 -2.17 4.37 13.21
C TRP A 92 -0.65 4.13 13.11
N ALA A 93 0.04 4.00 14.25
CA ALA A 93 1.50 3.88 14.36
C ALA A 93 2.31 4.91 13.54
N GLY A 94 1.78 6.13 13.38
CA GLY A 94 2.42 7.18 12.58
C GLY A 94 2.31 6.98 11.07
N VAL A 95 1.42 6.09 10.61
CA VAL A 95 1.08 5.86 9.20
C VAL A 95 -0.36 6.27 8.95
N ARG A 96 -0.59 7.06 7.91
CA ARG A 96 -1.92 7.35 7.36
C ARG A 96 -2.22 6.35 6.26
N TRP A 97 -3.32 5.63 6.43
CA TRP A 97 -3.69 4.56 5.52
C TRP A 97 -4.60 5.03 4.40
N VAL A 98 -4.32 4.52 3.20
CA VAL A 98 -5.16 4.65 2.01
C VAL A 98 -5.47 3.23 1.54
N GLU A 99 -6.75 2.87 1.58
CA GLU A 99 -7.23 1.57 1.08
C GLU A 99 -7.37 1.63 -0.45
N THR A 100 -6.77 0.68 -1.16
CA THR A 100 -6.88 0.61 -2.63
C THR A 100 -6.79 -0.84 -3.12
N SER A 101 -7.68 -1.23 -4.04
CA SER A 101 -7.64 -2.55 -4.69
C SER A 101 -6.44 -2.72 -5.63
N ASN A 102 -5.81 -1.62 -6.04
CA ASN A 102 -4.63 -1.63 -6.90
C ASN A 102 -3.31 -1.81 -6.12
N ALA A 103 -3.36 -2.09 -4.83
CA ALA A 103 -2.19 -2.50 -4.08
C ALA A 103 -1.60 -3.80 -4.69
N PRO A 104 -0.26 -3.97 -4.72
CA PRO A 104 0.35 -5.15 -5.32
C PRO A 104 -0.24 -6.45 -4.78
N LYS A 105 -0.58 -7.35 -5.70
CA LYS A 105 -1.02 -8.71 -5.40
C LYS A 105 -0.22 -9.66 -6.28
N TRP A 106 0.30 -10.73 -5.68
CA TRP A 106 0.90 -11.85 -6.39
C TRP A 106 0.01 -13.07 -6.17
N THR A 107 -0.73 -13.42 -7.22
CA THR A 107 -1.53 -14.66 -7.23
C THR A 107 -0.61 -15.86 -7.10
N ASP A 108 -0.99 -16.82 -6.24
CA ASP A 108 -0.20 -18.02 -5.95
C ASP A 108 1.27 -17.72 -5.57
N GLY A 109 1.50 -16.57 -4.94
CA GLY A 109 2.84 -16.10 -4.59
C GLY A 109 3.41 -16.77 -3.35
N GLY A 110 2.54 -17.21 -2.44
CA GLY A 110 2.86 -17.88 -1.18
C GLY A 110 2.89 -19.40 -1.27
N SER A 111 3.26 -20.03 -0.16
CA SER A 111 3.28 -21.48 -0.03
C SER A 111 1.87 -22.06 -0.23
N GLY A 112 1.75 -23.14 -1.00
CA GLY A 112 0.46 -23.80 -1.20
C GLY A 112 -0.56 -23.05 -2.06
N GLY A 113 -0.12 -22.12 -2.93
CA GLY A 113 -1.01 -21.39 -3.85
C GLY A 113 -1.78 -20.26 -3.17
N ILE A 114 -1.17 -19.64 -2.17
CA ILE A 114 -1.78 -18.53 -1.43
C ILE A 114 -1.43 -17.21 -2.10
N ASP A 115 -2.41 -16.33 -2.20
CA ASP A 115 -2.19 -14.98 -2.70
C ASP A 115 -1.39 -14.13 -1.70
N ALA A 116 -0.28 -13.56 -2.15
CA ALA A 116 0.51 -12.62 -1.37
C ALA A 116 0.10 -11.17 -1.70
N TYR A 117 -0.16 -10.37 -0.68
CA TYR A 117 -0.55 -8.97 -0.79
C TYR A 117 0.57 -8.06 -0.32
N GLY A 118 0.90 -7.06 -1.13
CA GLY A 118 1.93 -6.07 -0.83
C GLY A 118 1.34 -4.80 -0.22
N THR A 119 1.55 -4.61 1.08
CA THR A 119 1.32 -3.33 1.76
C THR A 119 2.57 -2.46 1.61
N ILE A 120 2.43 -1.23 1.12
CA ILE A 120 3.58 -0.34 0.89
C ILE A 120 3.50 0.84 1.86
N ILE A 121 4.58 1.09 2.60
CA ILE A 121 4.72 2.26 3.47
C ILE A 121 5.83 3.15 2.90
N ILE A 122 5.48 4.42 2.65
CA ILE A 122 6.38 5.40 2.05
C ILE A 122 6.53 6.66 2.90
N GLY A 123 7.76 7.16 2.93
CA GLY A 123 8.08 8.52 3.34
C GLY A 123 8.23 9.47 2.15
N LYS A 124 8.54 10.72 2.46
CA LYS A 124 8.84 11.74 1.46
C LYS A 124 10.07 11.32 0.65
N GLN A 125 10.08 11.70 -0.63
CA GLN A 125 11.13 11.37 -1.61
C GLN A 125 11.26 9.89 -1.98
N ALA A 126 10.31 9.03 -1.58
CA ALA A 126 10.29 7.63 -2.03
C ALA A 126 10.14 7.54 -3.56
N TRP A 127 9.18 8.27 -4.12
CA TRP A 127 8.83 8.28 -5.54
C TRP A 127 9.05 9.64 -6.17
N ALA A 128 9.45 9.63 -7.44
CA ALA A 128 9.54 10.80 -8.28
C ALA A 128 8.66 10.64 -9.51
N LYS A 129 8.04 11.75 -9.90
CA LYS A 129 7.34 11.92 -11.17
C LYS A 129 8.20 12.83 -12.05
N ALA A 130 8.57 12.34 -13.22
CA ALA A 130 9.21 13.15 -14.26
C ALA A 130 8.18 13.46 -15.35
N ILE A 131 8.11 14.71 -15.78
CA ILE A 131 7.20 15.16 -16.83
C ILE A 131 8.06 15.72 -17.96
N GLY A 132 8.07 15.03 -19.11
CA GLY A 132 8.73 15.50 -20.33
C GLY A 132 7.79 16.38 -21.16
N VAL A 133 6.54 15.95 -21.32
CA VAL A 133 5.48 16.77 -21.92
C VAL A 133 4.27 16.70 -20.98
N PRO A 134 3.77 17.86 -20.48
CA PRO A 134 2.57 17.87 -19.65
C PRO A 134 1.37 17.32 -20.43
N TYR A 135 0.32 16.93 -19.72
CA TYR A 135 -0.92 16.54 -20.37
C TYR A 135 -1.51 17.75 -21.09
N GLU A 136 -1.69 17.64 -22.40
CA GLU A 136 -2.37 18.66 -23.19
C GLU A 136 -3.45 18.05 -24.08
N ILE A 137 -4.58 18.74 -24.15
CA ILE A 137 -5.66 18.39 -25.07
C ILE A 137 -5.32 18.97 -26.43
N ARG A 138 -5.36 18.13 -27.47
CA ARG A 138 -5.23 18.54 -28.86
C ARG A 138 -6.52 18.27 -29.61
N ILE A 139 -6.96 19.29 -30.32
CA ILE A 139 -8.08 19.18 -31.25
C ILE A 139 -7.47 18.93 -32.62
N GLY A 140 -7.78 17.77 -33.20
CA GLY A 140 -7.31 17.43 -34.54
C GLY A 140 -8.10 18.18 -35.61
N GLU A 141 -7.55 18.20 -36.82
CA GLU A 141 -8.21 18.82 -37.96
C GLU A 141 -9.50 18.08 -38.33
N VAL A 142 -10.55 18.84 -38.68
CA VAL A 142 -11.82 18.27 -39.12
C VAL A 142 -11.73 18.00 -40.62
N THR A 143 -11.40 16.75 -40.96
CA THR A 143 -11.25 16.28 -42.35
C THR A 143 -12.58 15.90 -43.02
N ASP A 144 -13.65 15.74 -42.23
CA ASP A 144 -15.01 15.51 -42.72
C ASP A 144 -15.69 16.81 -43.15
N VAL A 145 -16.13 16.87 -44.41
CA VAL A 145 -16.79 18.05 -45.02
C VAL A 145 -18.11 18.39 -44.30
N LEU A 146 -18.80 17.39 -43.76
CA LEU A 146 -20.04 17.59 -42.98
C LEU A 146 -19.76 18.01 -41.52
N ARG A 147 -18.49 18.08 -41.10
CA ARG A 147 -18.04 18.46 -39.76
C ARG A 147 -18.71 17.68 -38.62
N ARG A 148 -19.09 16.43 -38.87
CA ARG A 148 -19.76 15.57 -37.88
C ARG A 148 -18.77 14.91 -36.93
N PHE A 149 -17.54 14.69 -37.38
CA PHE A 149 -16.48 14.10 -36.57
C PHE A 149 -15.46 15.15 -36.16
N ARG A 150 -15.30 15.33 -34.85
CA ARG A 150 -14.31 16.24 -34.25
C ARG A 150 -13.36 15.39 -33.41
N PRO A 151 -12.15 15.08 -33.91
CA PRO A 151 -11.19 14.31 -33.14
C PRO A 151 -10.63 15.17 -32.01
N ILE A 152 -10.82 14.71 -30.78
CA ILE A 152 -10.21 15.28 -29.57
C ILE A 152 -9.30 14.20 -29.01
N ALA A 153 -8.04 14.55 -28.80
CA ALA A 153 -7.05 13.67 -28.21
C ALA A 153 -6.36 14.38 -27.04
N TRP A 154 -5.69 13.61 -26.20
CA TRP A 154 -4.73 14.13 -25.24
C TRP A 154 -3.47 13.28 -25.31
N TYR A 155 -2.32 13.90 -25.05
CA TYR A 155 -1.10 13.15 -24.81
C TYR A 155 -0.27 13.84 -23.73
N GLY A 156 0.60 13.06 -23.11
CA GLY A 156 1.59 13.53 -22.16
C GLY A 156 2.69 12.48 -22.06
N LEU A 157 3.93 12.94 -21.89
CA LEU A 157 5.09 12.07 -21.67
C LEU A 157 5.47 12.18 -20.20
N ILE A 158 5.08 11.17 -19.41
CA ILE A 158 5.27 11.14 -17.96
C ILE A 158 5.93 9.81 -17.58
N GLY A 159 6.93 9.88 -16.70
CA GLY A 159 7.55 8.72 -16.07
C GLY A 159 7.40 8.76 -14.55
N TYR A 160 7.30 7.58 -13.95
CA TYR A 160 7.33 7.39 -12.50
C TYR A 160 8.45 6.44 -12.14
N GLY A 161 9.10 6.66 -11.00
CA GLY A 161 10.15 5.77 -10.51
C GLY A 161 10.48 5.98 -9.04
N PHE A 162 11.17 5.00 -8.46
CA PHE A 162 11.75 5.13 -7.14
C PHE A 162 12.95 6.07 -7.18
N LEU A 163 12.90 7.15 -6.40
CA LEU A 163 14.01 8.08 -6.25
C LEU A 163 14.95 7.61 -5.13
N ARG A 164 14.38 7.27 -3.97
CA ARG A 164 15.11 6.78 -2.80
C ARG A 164 14.45 5.51 -2.28
N GLN A 165 15.05 4.36 -2.60
CA GLN A 165 14.53 3.06 -2.18
C GLN A 165 14.44 2.92 -0.65
N ASN A 166 15.36 3.55 0.10
CA ASN A 166 15.36 3.52 1.56
C ASN A 166 14.20 4.29 2.21
N SER A 167 13.49 5.13 1.45
CA SER A 167 12.27 5.82 1.92
C SER A 167 10.98 5.03 1.67
N ALA A 168 11.10 3.78 1.20
CA ALA A 168 9.96 2.90 0.98
C ALA A 168 10.24 1.50 1.53
N TRP A 169 9.25 0.93 2.19
CA TRP A 169 9.25 -0.46 2.63
C TRP A 169 7.97 -1.14 2.16
N ARG A 170 8.12 -2.39 1.73
CA ARG A 170 7.00 -3.25 1.37
C ARG A 170 6.87 -4.35 2.42
N ILE A 171 5.66 -4.56 2.91
CA ILE A 171 5.30 -5.70 3.75
C ILE A 171 4.46 -6.64 2.88
N GLU A 172 4.85 -7.89 2.81
CA GLU A 172 4.11 -8.93 2.08
C GLU A 172 3.44 -9.86 3.08
N SER A 173 2.12 -10.01 2.94
CA SER A 173 1.32 -10.83 3.83
C SER A 173 0.24 -11.60 3.10
N ALA A 174 -0.21 -12.70 3.70
CA ALA A 174 -1.45 -13.37 3.31
C ALA A 174 -2.67 -12.57 3.80
N SER A 175 -3.85 -13.00 3.36
CA SER A 175 -5.14 -12.52 3.86
C SER A 175 -6.11 -13.67 4.03
N SER A 176 -6.97 -13.59 5.05
CA SER A 176 -8.02 -14.59 5.33
C SER A 176 -9.04 -14.73 4.19
N MET A 177 -9.11 -13.76 3.28
CA MET A 177 -9.99 -13.75 2.12
C MET A 177 -9.28 -14.10 0.80
N GLY A 178 -7.97 -14.31 0.82
CA GLY A 178 -7.15 -14.59 -0.36
C GLY A 178 -7.04 -16.07 -0.74
N LEU A 179 -7.95 -16.91 -0.25
CA LEU A 179 -8.01 -18.32 -0.65
C LEU A 179 -8.56 -18.43 -2.07
N ASN A 180 -7.75 -18.97 -2.97
CA ASN A 180 -8.17 -19.40 -4.29
C ASN A 180 -9.16 -20.57 -4.12
N LEU A 181 -10.45 -20.33 -4.38
CA LEU A 181 -11.48 -21.37 -4.53
C LEU A 181 -11.39 -22.01 -5.91
#